data_AF-A0A952BZ30-F1
#
_entry.id   AF-A0A952BZ30-F1
#
_cell.length_a   1.000
_cell.length_b   1.000
_cell.length_c   1.000
_cell.angle_alpha   90.00
_cell.angle_beta   90.00
_cell.angle_gamma   90.00
#
_symmetry.space_group_name_H-M   'P 1'
#
loop_
_entity.id
_entity.type
_entity.pdbx_description
1 polymer ?
#
loop_
_entity_poly.entity_id
_entity_poly.type
_entity_poly.pdbx_seq_one_letter_code
_entity_poly.pdbx_strand_id
1 'polypeptide(L)'
;MKLATFDAHGAERLGLVLAHPLTGEEWVFEPGPSQMRLAEYAKRGTSPYVATRPVFWESPPTSMIGFLESGADGMARMRRFQDFLLSFLAKNDTFILLGAGHRVAEVKLRAPILRPRLIFGLVQNSPTAWRHVPDRQHLNVFPQGHQRPQGAVIDPGEPIVLPYSARVSGGWNPELAVVIGTGGRDIPVSQAMAHVAGLTIVSDVTVDYFRRDMFAQPEPWDWFEDAMTSWGDKKSDSRFPMGPYLVTLDEIGNPYDLLCYTRQSGYLRDRSHTGAMNIGIERTVSWLSSFRALHPGDVIHMGTMGYDGSPFPFEPLDGDVIESEIERLGVLRNPVTYLPKPESGRGDVAPVDLLPSAARALIGTPDESIPSPGAWSVDHARHFWTVFGNYSMADRKEGLTRRPYPRFLAAPNTALAADGAGVHIPLRAHTLTVGCELACVIGRVTSRASVEDAARAILGVAPMTVLRDSSFKDAVVEPASPQERHLPAVYARWADGFNVIGVLTPVDDDAWQGKVCRIAVEGVGTVETNTADYLFSAAQVIAYITRYITLFPGDVLALGPLGDELVLPDAVSRGASLTGYAEIDGLGRVTFSLG
;
A
#
# COMPACT_ATOMS: atom_id res chain seq x y z
N MET A 1 -1.10 -18.34 -16.95
CA MET A 1 -2.43 -18.08 -16.36
C MET A 1 -2.78 -16.60 -16.35
N LYS A 2 -4.01 -16.23 -16.71
CA LYS A 2 -4.66 -14.95 -16.37
C LYS A 2 -5.68 -15.19 -15.26
N LEU A 3 -5.61 -14.44 -14.17
CA LEU A 3 -6.43 -14.63 -12.96
C LEU A 3 -7.21 -13.35 -12.64
N ALA A 4 -8.46 -13.51 -12.20
CA ALA A 4 -9.33 -12.41 -11.80
C ALA A 4 -9.84 -12.61 -10.37
N THR A 5 -9.91 -11.50 -9.64
CA THR A 5 -10.77 -11.37 -8.45
C THR A 5 -12.06 -10.70 -8.91
N PHE A 6 -13.22 -11.18 -8.47
CA PHE A 6 -14.52 -10.66 -8.92
C PHE A 6 -15.61 -10.93 -7.89
N ASP A 7 -16.71 -10.17 -7.93
CA ASP A 7 -17.91 -10.47 -7.15
C ASP A 7 -18.82 -11.43 -7.91
N ALA A 8 -19.19 -12.55 -7.28
CA ALA A 8 -20.28 -13.41 -7.73
C ALA A 8 -21.19 -13.79 -6.56
N HIS A 9 -22.50 -13.68 -6.75
CA HIS A 9 -23.52 -13.95 -5.74
C HIS A 9 -23.31 -13.18 -4.41
N GLY A 10 -22.79 -11.95 -4.49
CA GLY A 10 -22.57 -11.08 -3.32
C GLY A 10 -21.31 -11.40 -2.51
N ALA A 11 -20.39 -12.22 -3.03
CA ALA A 11 -19.13 -12.53 -2.37
C ALA A 11 -17.93 -12.39 -3.33
N GLU A 12 -16.78 -12.02 -2.76
CA GLU A 12 -15.48 -12.04 -3.44
C GLU A 12 -15.13 -13.48 -3.86
N ARG A 13 -14.64 -13.63 -5.09
CA ARG A 13 -14.22 -14.90 -5.71
C ARG A 13 -12.90 -14.74 -6.46
N LEU A 14 -12.14 -15.82 -6.49
CA LEU A 14 -11.02 -16.04 -7.41
C LEU A 14 -11.47 -16.90 -8.60
N GLY A 15 -11.01 -16.57 -9.81
CA GLY A 15 -11.13 -17.46 -10.95
C GLY A 15 -10.05 -17.31 -12.01
N LEU A 16 -9.90 -18.36 -12.81
CA LEU A 16 -9.05 -18.39 -14.00
C LEU A 16 -9.81 -17.77 -15.19
N VAL A 17 -9.21 -16.82 -15.89
CA VAL A 17 -9.80 -16.19 -17.08
C VAL A 17 -9.33 -16.90 -18.33
N LEU A 18 -10.27 -17.32 -19.18
CA LEU A 18 -10.01 -17.92 -20.50
C LEU A 18 -10.92 -17.29 -21.56
N ALA A 19 -10.41 -17.16 -22.79
CA ALA A 19 -11.22 -16.74 -23.93
C ALA A 19 -12.05 -17.91 -24.47
N HIS A 20 -13.33 -17.65 -24.78
CA HIS A 20 -14.22 -18.59 -25.44
C HIS A 20 -13.75 -18.85 -26.88
N PRO A 21 -13.45 -20.10 -27.29
CA PRO A 21 -12.66 -20.37 -28.48
C PRO A 21 -13.33 -19.98 -29.81
N LEU A 22 -14.66 -19.82 -29.84
CA LEU A 22 -15.40 -19.39 -31.04
C LEU A 22 -15.71 -17.89 -31.10
N THR A 23 -15.73 -17.18 -29.97
CA THR A 23 -16.21 -15.78 -29.90
C THR A 23 -15.13 -14.81 -29.44
N GLY A 24 -14.03 -15.31 -28.87
CA GLY A 24 -12.98 -14.51 -28.25
C GLY A 24 -13.36 -13.87 -26.91
N GLU A 25 -14.62 -14.02 -26.46
CA GLU A 25 -15.10 -13.41 -25.22
C GLU A 25 -14.42 -14.00 -23.97
N GLU A 26 -14.03 -13.16 -23.02
CA GLU A 26 -13.41 -13.60 -21.77
C GLU A 26 -14.45 -14.14 -20.77
N TRP A 27 -14.17 -15.33 -20.22
CA TRP A 27 -14.94 -15.99 -19.17
C TRP A 27 -14.05 -16.26 -17.97
N VAL A 28 -14.61 -16.19 -16.76
CA VAL A 28 -13.92 -16.48 -15.49
C VAL A 28 -14.46 -17.75 -14.84
N PHE A 29 -13.53 -18.64 -14.45
CA PHE A 29 -13.81 -19.99 -13.95
C PHE A 29 -13.38 -20.14 -12.49
N GLU A 30 -14.35 -20.28 -11.59
CA GLU A 30 -14.11 -20.55 -10.17
C GLU A 30 -13.64 -22.01 -9.98
N PRO A 31 -12.46 -22.26 -9.39
CA PRO A 31 -11.89 -23.60 -9.23
C PRO A 31 -12.87 -24.67 -8.71
N GLY A 32 -13.62 -24.37 -7.65
CA GLY A 32 -14.58 -25.29 -7.04
C GLY A 32 -15.83 -25.57 -7.89
N PRO A 33 -16.65 -24.55 -8.19
CA PRO A 33 -17.82 -24.67 -9.05
C PRO A 33 -17.53 -25.35 -10.39
N SER A 34 -16.45 -24.97 -11.09
CA SER A 34 -16.05 -25.61 -12.35
C SER A 34 -15.71 -27.09 -12.14
N GLN A 35 -14.94 -27.45 -11.10
CA GLN A 35 -14.61 -28.85 -10.79
C GLN A 35 -15.87 -29.68 -10.51
N MET A 36 -16.83 -29.15 -9.75
CA MET A 36 -18.11 -29.82 -9.48
C MET A 36 -18.91 -30.04 -10.77
N ARG A 37 -18.97 -29.04 -11.65
CA ARG A 37 -19.69 -29.11 -12.93
C ARG A 37 -19.06 -30.12 -13.89
N LEU A 38 -17.73 -30.18 -13.95
CA LEU A 38 -17.00 -31.19 -14.72
C LEU A 38 -17.19 -32.60 -14.16
N ALA A 39 -17.24 -32.76 -12.83
CA ALA A 39 -17.54 -34.04 -12.19
C ALA A 39 -18.99 -34.50 -12.44
N GLU A 40 -19.96 -33.58 -12.56
CA GLU A 40 -21.32 -33.88 -12.99
C GLU A 40 -21.36 -34.33 -14.46
N TYR A 41 -20.67 -33.60 -15.35
CA TYR A 41 -20.55 -33.97 -16.76
C TYR A 41 -19.92 -35.36 -16.95
N ALA A 42 -18.89 -35.68 -16.18
CA ALA A 42 -18.23 -36.99 -16.17
C ALA A 42 -19.12 -38.14 -15.61
N LYS A 43 -20.29 -37.87 -15.02
CA LYS A 43 -21.26 -38.93 -14.66
C LYS A 43 -22.15 -39.34 -15.83
N ARG A 44 -22.21 -38.57 -16.92
CA ARG A 44 -22.98 -38.93 -18.12
C ARG A 44 -22.28 -40.08 -18.83
N GLY A 45 -22.97 -41.20 -19.04
CA GLY A 45 -22.38 -42.43 -19.60
C GLY A 45 -21.81 -42.31 -21.02
N THR A 46 -22.10 -41.22 -21.72
CA THR A 46 -21.56 -40.88 -23.05
C THR A 46 -20.34 -39.94 -22.99
N SER A 47 -19.92 -39.48 -21.80
CA SER A 47 -18.78 -38.58 -21.64
C SER A 47 -17.45 -39.34 -21.79
N PRO A 48 -16.47 -38.84 -22.58
CA PRO A 48 -15.16 -39.49 -22.68
C PRO A 48 -14.32 -39.35 -21.39
N TYR A 49 -14.79 -38.61 -20.38
CA TYR A 49 -14.09 -38.36 -19.11
C TYR A 49 -14.65 -39.16 -17.91
N VAL A 50 -15.56 -40.12 -18.15
CA VAL A 50 -16.17 -40.96 -17.09
C VAL A 50 -15.14 -41.68 -16.22
N ALA A 51 -14.01 -42.08 -16.82
CA ALA A 51 -12.93 -42.81 -16.14
C ALA A 51 -11.98 -41.91 -15.34
N THR A 52 -11.82 -40.63 -15.70
CA THR A 52 -10.77 -39.76 -15.13
C THR A 52 -11.25 -38.90 -13.96
N ARG A 53 -12.54 -38.53 -13.91
CA ARG A 53 -13.20 -37.76 -12.82
C ARG A 53 -12.25 -36.73 -12.17
N PRO A 54 -11.75 -35.76 -12.93
CA PRO A 54 -10.60 -34.97 -12.53
C PRO A 54 -10.86 -34.16 -11.24
N VAL A 55 -9.98 -34.37 -10.26
CA VAL A 55 -9.93 -33.60 -9.01
C VAL A 55 -8.60 -32.85 -8.98
N PHE A 56 -8.69 -31.52 -8.95
CA PHE A 56 -7.55 -30.60 -8.88
C PHE A 56 -7.33 -30.15 -7.43
N TRP A 57 -8.42 -29.91 -6.69
CA TRP A 57 -8.44 -29.53 -5.28
C TRP A 57 -9.42 -30.37 -4.47
N GLU A 58 -9.03 -30.71 -3.24
CA GLU A 58 -9.95 -31.20 -2.20
C GLU A 58 -10.70 -30.02 -1.56
N SER A 59 -9.97 -28.95 -1.24
CA SER A 59 -10.50 -27.64 -0.85
C SER A 59 -9.96 -26.57 -1.80
N PRO A 60 -10.78 -26.04 -2.72
CA PRO A 60 -10.34 -25.01 -3.68
C PRO A 60 -10.15 -23.65 -2.99
N PRO A 61 -9.16 -22.84 -3.40
CA PRO A 61 -9.00 -21.48 -2.89
C PRO A 61 -10.16 -20.59 -3.34
N THR A 62 -10.59 -19.69 -2.45
CA THR A 62 -11.74 -18.79 -2.67
C THR A 62 -11.35 -17.32 -2.89
N SER A 63 -10.15 -16.92 -2.46
CA SER A 63 -9.60 -15.57 -2.64
C SER A 63 -8.21 -15.61 -3.30
N MET A 64 -7.79 -14.50 -3.92
CA MET A 64 -6.47 -14.41 -4.57
C MET A 64 -5.33 -14.60 -3.57
N ILE A 65 -5.40 -13.97 -2.38
CA ILE A 65 -4.36 -14.08 -1.36
C ILE A 65 -4.22 -15.54 -0.88
N GLY A 66 -5.33 -16.21 -0.53
CA GLY A 66 -5.29 -17.62 -0.08
C GLY A 66 -4.79 -18.59 -1.17
N PHE A 67 -4.99 -18.24 -2.45
CA PHE A 67 -4.35 -18.96 -3.56
C PHE A 67 -2.83 -18.73 -3.61
N LEU A 68 -2.36 -17.49 -3.50
CA LEU A 68 -0.93 -17.18 -3.49
C LEU A 68 -0.22 -17.80 -2.27
N GLU A 69 -0.87 -17.81 -1.10
CA GLU A 69 -0.37 -18.47 0.11
C GLU A 69 -0.23 -20.00 -0.03
N SER A 70 -1.01 -20.64 -0.90
CA SER A 70 -0.83 -22.07 -1.25
C SER A 70 0.39 -22.33 -2.15
N GLY A 71 1.10 -21.27 -2.56
CA GLY A 71 2.44 -21.32 -3.13
C GLY A 71 2.57 -22.17 -4.40
N ALA A 72 3.68 -22.89 -4.52
CA ALA A 72 4.02 -23.66 -5.71
C ALA A 72 3.01 -24.78 -6.03
N ASP A 73 2.43 -25.45 -5.01
CA ASP A 73 1.40 -26.48 -5.25
C ASP A 73 0.09 -25.85 -5.73
N GLY A 74 -0.32 -24.71 -5.15
CA GLY A 74 -1.44 -23.91 -5.65
C GLY A 74 -1.28 -23.54 -7.12
N MET A 75 -0.17 -22.89 -7.46
CA MET A 75 0.18 -22.51 -8.83
C MET A 75 0.20 -23.72 -9.79
N ALA A 76 0.75 -24.85 -9.35
CA ALA A 76 0.77 -26.08 -10.15
C ALA A 76 -0.63 -26.69 -10.33
N ARG A 77 -1.51 -26.65 -9.33
CA ARG A 77 -2.91 -27.10 -9.44
C ARG A 77 -3.71 -26.21 -10.40
N MET A 78 -3.59 -24.89 -10.27
CA MET A 78 -4.28 -23.95 -11.15
C MET A 78 -3.81 -24.09 -12.61
N ARG A 79 -2.51 -24.35 -12.84
CA ARG A 79 -2.00 -24.66 -14.17
C ARG A 79 -2.59 -25.95 -14.73
N ARG A 80 -2.59 -27.06 -13.96
CA ARG A 80 -3.25 -28.32 -14.39
C ARG A 80 -4.74 -28.13 -14.69
N PHE A 81 -5.41 -27.24 -13.97
CA PHE A 81 -6.80 -26.87 -14.21
C PHE A 81 -6.98 -26.02 -15.48
N GLN A 82 -6.10 -25.05 -15.75
CA GLN A 82 -6.03 -24.32 -17.03
C GLN A 82 -5.84 -25.29 -18.20
N ASP A 83 -4.83 -26.15 -18.13
CA ASP A 83 -4.49 -27.11 -19.18
C ASP A 83 -5.66 -28.07 -19.46
N PHE A 84 -6.34 -28.54 -18.40
CA PHE A 84 -7.52 -29.36 -18.54
C PHE A 84 -8.68 -28.59 -19.19
N LEU A 85 -9.01 -27.38 -18.72
CA LEU A 85 -10.09 -26.58 -19.30
C LEU A 85 -9.83 -26.27 -20.78
N LEU A 86 -8.60 -25.88 -21.14
CA LEU A 86 -8.22 -25.64 -22.54
C LEU A 86 -8.36 -26.91 -23.38
N SER A 87 -7.84 -28.06 -22.91
CA SER A 87 -8.04 -29.33 -23.63
C SER A 87 -9.51 -29.77 -23.66
N PHE A 88 -10.32 -29.42 -22.67
CA PHE A 88 -11.73 -29.77 -22.63
C PHE A 88 -12.50 -28.94 -23.66
N LEU A 89 -12.26 -27.63 -23.72
CA LEU A 89 -12.93 -26.72 -24.65
C LEU A 89 -12.54 -26.96 -26.11
N ALA A 90 -11.31 -27.40 -26.37
CA ALA A 90 -10.89 -27.81 -27.71
C ALA A 90 -11.57 -29.10 -28.21
N LYS A 91 -12.27 -29.86 -27.35
CA LYS A 91 -12.80 -31.21 -27.64
C LYS A 91 -14.32 -31.35 -27.43
N ASN A 92 -14.99 -30.34 -26.88
CA ASN A 92 -16.40 -30.41 -26.50
C ASN A 92 -17.15 -29.14 -26.92
N ASP A 93 -18.48 -29.21 -26.90
CA ASP A 93 -19.35 -28.05 -27.10
C ASP A 93 -19.11 -26.99 -25.99
N THR A 94 -18.86 -25.75 -26.40
CA THR A 94 -18.63 -24.63 -25.49
C THR A 94 -19.89 -24.23 -24.72
N PHE A 95 -21.08 -24.73 -25.06
CA PHE A 95 -22.28 -24.61 -24.24
C PHE A 95 -22.09 -25.16 -22.82
N ILE A 96 -21.12 -26.06 -22.60
CA ILE A 96 -20.75 -26.56 -21.26
C ILE A 96 -20.18 -25.45 -20.36
N LEU A 97 -19.70 -24.33 -20.92
CA LEU A 97 -19.31 -23.14 -20.16
C LEU A 97 -20.47 -22.50 -19.40
N LEU A 98 -21.71 -22.64 -19.91
CA LEU A 98 -22.91 -22.11 -19.27
C LEU A 98 -23.17 -22.87 -17.96
N GLY A 99 -22.82 -22.20 -16.85
CA GLY A 99 -22.86 -22.74 -15.49
C GLY A 99 -21.58 -23.46 -15.04
N ALA A 100 -20.47 -23.38 -15.80
CA ALA A 100 -19.14 -23.77 -15.33
C ALA A 100 -18.29 -22.54 -14.93
N GLY A 101 -18.59 -21.36 -15.49
CA GLY A 101 -18.01 -20.07 -15.13
C GLY A 101 -18.96 -18.93 -15.53
N HIS A 102 -18.48 -17.69 -15.45
CA HIS A 102 -19.25 -16.47 -15.72
C HIS A 102 -18.60 -15.68 -16.87
N ARG A 103 -19.40 -14.96 -17.67
CA ARG A 103 -18.85 -14.01 -18.65
C ARG A 103 -18.22 -12.84 -17.89
N VAL A 104 -16.99 -12.44 -18.24
CA VAL A 104 -16.32 -11.34 -17.54
C VAL A 104 -17.13 -10.03 -17.63
N ALA A 105 -17.82 -9.81 -18.75
CA ALA A 105 -18.71 -8.66 -18.95
C ALA A 105 -19.99 -8.68 -18.09
N GLU A 106 -20.33 -9.79 -17.42
CA GLU A 106 -21.53 -9.96 -16.59
C GLU A 106 -21.22 -9.98 -15.08
N VAL A 107 -19.94 -9.95 -14.70
CA VAL A 107 -19.50 -9.89 -13.30
C VAL A 107 -18.81 -8.57 -13.00
N LYS A 108 -18.85 -8.16 -11.73
CA LYS A 108 -18.03 -7.03 -11.28
C LYS A 108 -16.61 -7.53 -11.00
N LEU A 109 -15.66 -7.16 -11.85
CA LEU A 109 -14.23 -7.35 -11.54
C LEU A 109 -13.83 -6.53 -10.30
N ARG A 110 -12.93 -7.09 -9.51
CA ARG A 110 -12.29 -6.46 -8.36
C ARG A 110 -10.82 -6.16 -8.66
N ALA A 111 -10.19 -5.33 -7.84
CA ALA A 111 -8.73 -5.27 -7.78
C ALA A 111 -8.17 -6.70 -7.54
N PRO A 112 -7.21 -7.20 -8.36
CA PRO A 112 -6.68 -8.56 -8.21
C PRO A 112 -6.17 -8.85 -6.80
N ILE A 113 -5.52 -7.87 -6.16
CA ILE A 113 -5.27 -7.88 -4.71
C ILE A 113 -6.03 -6.70 -4.08
N LEU A 114 -7.17 -6.98 -3.46
CA LEU A 114 -8.04 -5.94 -2.88
C LEU A 114 -7.48 -5.34 -1.58
N ARG A 115 -6.82 -6.16 -0.74
CA ARG A 115 -6.31 -5.76 0.58
C ARG A 115 -4.83 -6.16 0.77
N PRO A 116 -3.90 -5.66 -0.06
CA PRO A 116 -2.48 -5.99 0.04
C PRO A 116 -1.87 -5.45 1.36
N ARG A 117 -1.01 -6.23 2.01
CA ARG A 117 -0.31 -5.78 3.24
C ARG A 117 0.75 -4.73 2.91
N LEU A 118 1.52 -4.93 1.84
CA LEU A 118 2.40 -3.94 1.25
C LEU A 118 1.86 -3.39 -0.07
N ILE A 119 1.88 -2.07 -0.21
CA ILE A 119 1.84 -1.38 -1.51
C ILE A 119 3.03 -0.42 -1.56
N PHE A 120 4.13 -0.84 -2.17
CA PHE A 120 5.32 -0.01 -2.32
C PHE A 120 5.43 0.53 -3.75
N GLY A 121 5.54 1.84 -3.88
CA GLY A 121 5.61 2.51 -5.19
C GLY A 121 6.92 3.20 -5.42
N LEU A 122 7.66 2.81 -6.45
CA LEU A 122 8.87 3.52 -6.84
C LEU A 122 8.55 4.92 -7.37
N VAL A 123 9.35 5.90 -6.98
CA VAL A 123 9.28 7.26 -7.52
C VAL A 123 10.41 7.50 -8.51
N GLN A 124 10.10 8.23 -9.58
CA GLN A 124 11.08 8.65 -10.59
C GLN A 124 11.80 7.47 -11.28
N ASN A 125 11.22 6.27 -11.37
CA ASN A 125 11.91 5.10 -11.94
C ASN A 125 11.99 5.06 -13.48
N SER A 126 11.84 6.18 -14.19
CA SER A 126 11.85 6.24 -15.65
C SER A 126 12.65 7.44 -16.18
N PRO A 127 13.51 7.29 -17.22
CA PRO A 127 14.30 8.34 -17.86
C PRO A 127 13.51 9.62 -18.22
N THR A 128 12.20 9.53 -18.42
CA THR A 128 11.38 10.70 -18.70
C THR A 128 11.37 11.73 -17.56
N ALA A 129 11.56 11.30 -16.30
CA ALA A 129 11.73 12.20 -15.15
C ALA A 129 12.99 13.09 -15.23
N TRP A 130 13.88 12.82 -16.20
CA TRP A 130 15.08 13.59 -16.52
C TRP A 130 15.02 14.25 -17.89
N ARG A 131 14.50 13.53 -18.90
CA ARG A 131 14.43 13.99 -20.31
C ARG A 131 13.77 15.36 -20.49
N HIS A 132 12.82 15.72 -19.62
CA HIS A 132 12.06 16.98 -19.69
C HIS A 132 12.49 18.01 -18.63
N VAL A 133 13.52 17.72 -17.83
CA VAL A 133 14.04 18.61 -16.78
C VAL A 133 15.55 18.79 -17.02
N PRO A 134 15.97 19.70 -17.91
CA PRO A 134 17.35 19.77 -18.40
C PRO A 134 18.39 20.07 -17.30
N ASP A 135 17.99 20.72 -16.21
CA ASP A 135 18.86 21.02 -15.06
C ASP A 135 19.01 19.84 -14.07
N ARG A 136 18.39 18.68 -14.35
CA ARG A 136 18.39 17.52 -13.45
C ARG A 136 19.64 16.65 -13.64
N GLN A 137 20.61 16.81 -12.74
CA GLN A 137 21.95 16.22 -12.87
C GLN A 137 22.19 14.91 -12.06
N HIS A 138 21.23 14.47 -11.25
CA HIS A 138 21.29 13.25 -10.44
C HIS A 138 20.48 12.13 -11.10
N LEU A 139 20.85 10.85 -11.00
CA LEU A 139 20.00 9.72 -11.40
C LEU A 139 19.67 8.89 -10.15
N ASN A 140 18.40 8.59 -9.93
CA ASN A 140 18.03 7.72 -8.82
C ASN A 140 18.48 6.28 -9.08
N VAL A 141 19.38 5.77 -8.23
CA VAL A 141 19.98 4.42 -8.32
C VAL A 141 19.71 3.56 -7.09
N PHE A 142 18.84 3.99 -6.17
CA PHE A 142 18.31 3.17 -5.08
C PHE A 142 16.78 3.05 -5.24
N PRO A 143 16.13 2.00 -4.70
CA PRO A 143 14.67 1.83 -4.84
C PRO A 143 13.87 2.83 -3.99
N GLN A 144 13.97 4.12 -4.33
CA GLN A 144 13.23 5.23 -3.75
C GLN A 144 11.74 5.05 -4.05
N GLY A 145 10.91 5.08 -3.01
CA GLY A 145 9.47 4.91 -3.15
C GLY A 145 8.67 5.23 -1.89
N HIS A 146 7.36 4.96 -1.95
CA HIS A 146 6.42 5.26 -0.87
C HIS A 146 5.42 4.14 -0.62
N GLN A 147 4.97 4.00 0.63
CA GLN A 147 3.83 3.15 0.98
C GLN A 147 2.52 3.81 0.49
N ARG A 148 1.56 3.00 0.04
CA ARG A 148 0.14 3.37 -0.11
C ARG A 148 -0.71 2.63 0.94
N PRO A 149 -1.80 3.23 1.47
CA PRO A 149 -2.80 2.52 2.27
C PRO A 149 -3.72 1.67 1.38
N GLN A 150 -4.32 0.65 1.97
CA GLN A 150 -5.35 -0.18 1.32
C GLN A 150 -6.58 0.66 0.94
N GLY A 151 -6.92 1.69 1.74
CA GLY A 151 -8.03 2.61 1.48
C GLY A 151 -7.97 3.36 0.13
N ALA A 152 -6.80 3.42 -0.50
CA ALA A 152 -6.67 4.02 -1.82
C ALA A 152 -7.00 3.07 -2.98
N VAL A 153 -6.99 1.74 -2.75
CA VAL A 153 -7.22 0.72 -3.78
C VAL A 153 -8.67 0.81 -4.27
N ILE A 154 -8.87 0.80 -5.59
CA ILE A 154 -10.21 0.68 -6.19
C ILE A 154 -10.23 -0.30 -7.37
N ASP A 155 -11.41 -0.86 -7.59
CA ASP A 155 -11.67 -1.89 -8.60
C ASP A 155 -11.66 -1.33 -10.04
N PRO A 156 -11.48 -2.19 -11.05
CA PRO A 156 -11.81 -1.85 -12.43
C PRO A 156 -13.27 -1.38 -12.53
N GLY A 157 -13.49 -0.24 -13.18
CA GLY A 157 -14.80 0.39 -13.35
C GLY A 157 -15.25 1.29 -12.19
N GLU A 158 -14.56 1.30 -11.04
CA GLU A 158 -14.91 2.21 -9.94
C GLU A 158 -14.41 3.65 -10.17
N PRO A 159 -15.15 4.66 -9.69
CA PRO A 159 -14.80 6.05 -9.92
C PRO A 159 -13.57 6.47 -9.13
N ILE A 160 -12.68 7.20 -9.81
CA ILE A 160 -11.65 8.00 -9.17
C ILE A 160 -12.32 9.29 -8.72
N VAL A 161 -12.40 9.46 -7.41
CA VAL A 161 -13.18 10.51 -6.75
C VAL A 161 -12.27 11.70 -6.44
N LEU A 162 -12.56 12.84 -7.05
CA LEU A 162 -11.82 14.10 -6.90
C LEU A 162 -12.67 15.12 -6.10
N PRO A 163 -12.16 15.81 -5.07
CA PRO A 163 -12.78 17.00 -4.50
C PRO A 163 -13.09 18.05 -5.58
N TYR A 164 -14.19 18.80 -5.40
CA TYR A 164 -14.62 19.87 -6.31
C TYR A 164 -13.50 20.83 -6.79
N SER A 165 -12.56 21.20 -5.90
CA SER A 165 -11.46 22.12 -6.21
C SER A 165 -10.18 21.44 -6.72
N ALA A 166 -10.24 20.14 -7.02
CA ALA A 166 -9.09 19.37 -7.47
C ALA A 166 -8.58 19.79 -8.84
N ARG A 167 -7.26 19.68 -9.00
CA ARG A 167 -6.59 19.52 -10.29
C ARG A 167 -5.83 18.20 -10.24
N VAL A 168 -5.86 17.48 -11.36
CA VAL A 168 -4.96 16.32 -11.59
C VAL A 168 -3.61 16.89 -11.98
N SER A 169 -2.54 16.35 -11.40
CA SER A 169 -1.18 16.87 -11.58
C SER A 169 -0.19 15.74 -11.78
N GLY A 170 0.74 15.93 -12.72
CA GLY A 170 1.58 14.85 -13.24
C GLY A 170 0.87 13.88 -14.19
N GLY A 171 -0.42 14.10 -14.48
CA GLY A 171 -1.22 13.27 -15.37
C GLY A 171 -1.75 11.99 -14.72
N TRP A 172 -2.18 11.06 -15.57
CA TRP A 172 -2.60 9.72 -15.17
C TRP A 172 -1.43 8.76 -15.37
N ASN A 173 -0.99 8.14 -14.28
CA ASN A 173 0.26 7.38 -14.22
C ASN A 173 -0.01 5.88 -14.29
N PRO A 174 -0.12 5.25 -15.46
CA PRO A 174 -0.13 3.79 -15.53
C PRO A 174 1.23 3.25 -15.10
N GLU A 175 1.23 2.27 -14.22
CA GLU A 175 2.45 1.61 -13.77
C GLU A 175 2.31 0.09 -13.83
N LEU A 176 3.44 -0.56 -14.11
CA LEU A 176 3.57 -2.00 -13.97
C LEU A 176 3.64 -2.34 -12.47
N ALA A 177 2.71 -3.16 -11.98
CA ALA A 177 2.72 -3.65 -10.62
C ALA A 177 3.06 -5.14 -10.55
N VAL A 178 4.04 -5.45 -9.71
CA VAL A 178 4.54 -6.78 -9.40
C VAL A 178 3.78 -7.29 -8.17
N VAL A 179 3.24 -8.51 -8.26
CA VAL A 179 2.61 -9.18 -7.10
C VAL A 179 3.50 -10.32 -6.63
N ILE A 180 3.86 -10.30 -5.34
CA ILE A 180 4.64 -11.35 -4.70
C ILE A 180 3.75 -12.60 -4.53
N GLY A 181 4.28 -13.76 -4.92
CA GLY A 181 3.66 -15.08 -4.75
C GLY A 181 4.33 -15.95 -3.70
N THR A 182 5.66 -15.82 -3.53
CA THR A 182 6.40 -16.52 -2.48
C THR A 182 7.05 -15.47 -1.57
N GLY A 183 6.77 -15.53 -0.27
CA GLY A 183 7.38 -14.60 0.69
C GLY A 183 8.87 -14.84 0.93
N GLY A 184 9.51 -13.95 1.70
CA GLY A 184 10.91 -14.11 2.10
C GLY A 184 11.54 -12.86 2.72
N ARG A 185 12.68 -13.04 3.37
CA ARG A 185 13.64 -12.00 3.79
C ARG A 185 14.96 -12.23 3.05
N ASP A 186 15.76 -11.17 2.92
CA ASP A 186 17.12 -11.21 2.36
C ASP A 186 17.22 -11.93 1.01
N ILE A 187 16.18 -11.77 0.18
CA ILE A 187 16.05 -12.41 -1.12
C ILE A 187 17.16 -11.85 -2.02
N PRO A 188 18.09 -12.68 -2.53
CA PRO A 188 19.13 -12.20 -3.42
C PRO A 188 18.52 -11.82 -4.77
N VAL A 189 19.07 -10.79 -5.42
CA VAL A 189 18.63 -10.28 -6.75
C VAL A 189 18.44 -11.42 -7.76
N SER A 190 19.34 -12.42 -7.77
CA SER A 190 19.29 -13.58 -8.67
C SER A 190 18.11 -14.55 -8.44
N GLN A 191 17.41 -14.46 -7.31
CA GLN A 191 16.23 -15.27 -6.98
C GLN A 191 14.93 -14.45 -7.01
N ALA A 192 15.00 -13.12 -7.03
CA ALA A 192 13.85 -12.24 -6.88
C ALA A 192 12.67 -12.55 -7.83
N MET A 193 12.91 -12.87 -9.10
CA MET A 193 11.82 -13.21 -10.03
C MET A 193 11.08 -14.52 -9.68
N ALA A 194 11.72 -15.46 -8.96
CA ALA A 194 11.03 -16.67 -8.48
C ALA A 194 10.05 -16.38 -7.32
N HIS A 195 10.13 -15.20 -6.70
CA HIS A 195 9.16 -14.74 -5.69
C HIS A 195 7.94 -14.03 -6.32
N VAL A 196 7.97 -13.71 -7.61
CA VAL A 196 6.88 -13.00 -8.32
C VAL A 196 5.81 -13.99 -8.81
N ALA A 197 4.55 -13.78 -8.41
CA ALA A 197 3.41 -14.54 -8.92
C ALA A 197 3.06 -14.15 -10.35
N GLY A 198 3.10 -12.85 -10.62
CA GLY A 198 2.63 -12.24 -11.84
C GLY A 198 2.57 -10.72 -11.73
N LEU A 199 2.05 -10.08 -12.78
CA LEU A 199 1.95 -8.64 -12.89
C LEU A 199 0.49 -8.20 -13.08
N THR A 200 0.18 -6.96 -12.69
CA THR A 200 -1.09 -6.25 -12.90
C THR A 200 -0.80 -4.80 -13.29
N ILE A 201 -1.80 -4.07 -13.78
CA ILE A 201 -1.70 -2.61 -13.95
C ILE A 201 -2.13 -1.95 -12.64
N VAL A 202 -1.49 -0.83 -12.28
CA VAL A 202 -2.04 0.15 -11.35
C VAL A 202 -2.05 1.54 -11.98
N SER A 203 -2.84 2.45 -11.42
CA SER A 203 -2.74 3.88 -11.74
C SER A 203 -2.35 4.68 -10.49
N ASP A 204 -1.16 5.29 -10.50
CA ASP A 204 -0.65 6.07 -9.35
C ASP A 204 -1.13 7.53 -9.41
N VAL A 205 -2.44 7.69 -9.18
CA VAL A 205 -3.14 8.97 -9.36
C VAL A 205 -2.61 10.02 -8.38
N THR A 206 -2.25 11.19 -8.92
CA THR A 206 -1.74 12.35 -8.16
C THR A 206 -2.55 13.61 -8.47
N VAL A 207 -2.61 14.50 -7.48
CA VAL A 207 -3.42 15.73 -7.43
C VAL A 207 -2.70 16.76 -6.55
N ASP A 208 -3.32 17.92 -6.28
CA ASP A 208 -2.71 19.03 -5.53
C ASP A 208 -3.48 19.47 -4.26
N TYR A 209 -3.96 18.57 -3.40
CA TYR A 209 -4.61 18.98 -2.13
C TYR A 209 -3.61 19.38 -1.07
N PHE A 210 -2.69 18.48 -0.74
CA PHE A 210 -1.65 18.73 0.24
C PHE A 210 -0.62 19.70 -0.35
N ARG A 211 -0.33 19.62 -1.66
CA ARG A 211 0.50 20.64 -2.34
C ARG A 211 -0.03 22.06 -2.22
N ARG A 212 -1.37 22.27 -2.20
CA ARG A 212 -1.94 23.61 -2.02
C ARG A 212 -1.55 24.24 -0.67
N ASP A 213 -1.47 23.44 0.39
CA ASP A 213 -1.11 23.94 1.71
C ASP A 213 0.39 24.33 1.78
N MET A 214 1.25 23.61 1.06
CA MET A 214 2.66 23.95 0.84
C MET A 214 2.84 25.21 -0.02
N PHE A 215 2.13 25.32 -1.16
CA PHE A 215 2.16 26.52 -2.01
C PHE A 215 1.60 27.78 -1.33
N ALA A 216 0.85 27.64 -0.24
CA ALA A 216 0.44 28.74 0.61
C ALA A 216 1.52 29.19 1.63
N GLN A 217 2.64 28.48 1.73
CA GLN A 217 3.79 28.84 2.59
C GLN A 217 4.87 29.58 1.80
N PRO A 218 5.63 30.49 2.43
CA PRO A 218 6.80 31.09 1.83
C PRO A 218 7.91 30.05 1.60
N GLU A 219 8.58 30.20 0.45
CA GLU A 219 9.82 29.51 0.10
C GLU A 219 11.00 29.93 1.02
N PRO A 220 12.05 29.10 1.14
CA PRO A 220 12.17 27.76 0.56
C PRO A 220 11.28 26.72 1.26
N TRP A 221 10.86 25.70 0.52
CA TRP A 221 10.29 24.48 1.08
C TRP A 221 11.40 23.52 1.49
N ASP A 222 11.19 22.75 2.56
CA ASP A 222 12.14 21.72 2.95
C ASP A 222 11.97 20.43 2.12
N TRP A 223 12.95 19.53 2.22
CA TRP A 223 12.99 18.29 1.43
C TRP A 223 11.78 17.37 1.70
N PHE A 224 11.15 17.48 2.87
CA PHE A 224 10.05 16.64 3.29
C PHE A 224 8.71 17.20 2.81
N GLU A 225 8.56 18.51 2.64
CA GLU A 225 7.31 19.09 2.12
C GLU A 225 6.96 18.59 0.71
N ASP A 226 7.92 18.56 -0.22
CA ASP A 226 7.69 18.00 -1.56
C ASP A 226 7.34 16.51 -1.50
N ALA A 227 8.06 15.73 -0.70
CA ALA A 227 7.79 14.30 -0.50
C ALA A 227 6.39 14.10 0.11
N MET A 228 6.08 14.75 1.23
CA MET A 228 4.82 14.64 1.95
C MET A 228 3.64 15.01 1.08
N THR A 229 3.68 16.17 0.43
CA THR A 229 2.55 16.66 -0.35
C THR A 229 2.35 15.81 -1.60
N SER A 230 3.39 15.57 -2.39
CA SER A 230 3.29 14.71 -3.57
C SER A 230 2.86 13.28 -3.24
N TRP A 231 3.21 12.76 -2.06
CA TRP A 231 2.91 11.39 -1.68
C TRP A 231 1.65 11.23 -0.82
N GLY A 232 1.14 12.30 -0.23
CA GLY A 232 -0.13 12.37 0.51
C GLY A 232 -1.33 12.78 -0.36
N ASP A 233 -1.06 13.36 -1.54
CA ASP A 233 -2.02 13.50 -2.64
C ASP A 233 -2.23 12.19 -3.43
N LYS A 234 -1.15 11.42 -3.59
CA LYS A 234 -1.21 9.94 -3.61
C LYS A 234 -1.68 9.45 -2.23
N LYS A 235 -1.94 8.15 -2.00
CA LYS A 235 -2.55 7.61 -0.74
C LYS A 235 -3.98 8.04 -0.41
N SER A 236 -4.46 9.19 -0.88
CA SER A 236 -5.86 9.62 -0.75
C SER A 236 -6.84 8.55 -1.27
N ASP A 237 -8.07 8.56 -0.76
CA ASP A 237 -9.11 7.60 -1.14
C ASP A 237 -9.33 7.60 -2.66
N SER A 238 -9.63 6.45 -3.26
CA SER A 238 -9.83 6.23 -4.71
C SER A 238 -8.60 6.38 -5.64
N ARG A 239 -7.39 6.59 -5.11
CA ARG A 239 -6.21 6.97 -5.93
C ARG A 239 -5.31 5.85 -6.38
N PHE A 240 -5.74 4.59 -6.24
CA PHE A 240 -4.98 3.42 -6.67
C PHE A 240 -5.88 2.40 -7.38
N PRO A 241 -6.46 2.74 -8.56
CA PRO A 241 -6.97 1.72 -9.46
C PRO A 241 -5.98 0.58 -9.65
N MET A 242 -6.45 -0.67 -9.56
CA MET A 242 -5.63 -1.86 -9.80
C MET A 242 -6.42 -2.89 -10.61
N GLY A 243 -5.78 -3.49 -11.62
CA GLY A 243 -6.33 -4.60 -12.39
C GLY A 243 -6.00 -4.51 -13.88
N PRO A 244 -6.86 -5.04 -14.78
CA PRO A 244 -8.04 -5.84 -14.48
C PRO A 244 -7.71 -7.25 -13.94
N TYR A 245 -6.49 -7.74 -14.16
CA TYR A 245 -6.10 -9.13 -13.92
C TYR A 245 -4.72 -9.24 -13.26
N LEU A 246 -4.50 -10.32 -12.50
CA LEU A 246 -3.16 -10.82 -12.21
C LEU A 246 -2.77 -11.79 -13.34
N VAL A 247 -1.71 -11.46 -14.09
CA VAL A 247 -1.23 -12.28 -15.21
C VAL A 247 0.13 -12.88 -14.84
N THR A 248 0.30 -14.19 -14.99
CA THR A 248 1.55 -14.87 -14.62
C THR A 248 2.64 -14.69 -15.67
N LEU A 249 3.91 -14.73 -15.23
CA LEU A 249 5.06 -14.41 -16.07
C LEU A 249 5.17 -15.25 -17.36
N ASP A 250 4.65 -16.48 -17.37
CA ASP A 250 4.61 -17.35 -18.56
C ASP A 250 3.67 -16.87 -19.68
N GLU A 251 2.62 -16.09 -19.39
CA GLU A 251 1.79 -15.46 -20.42
C GLU A 251 2.38 -14.12 -20.88
N ILE A 252 3.11 -13.45 -19.98
CA ILE A 252 3.72 -12.13 -20.21
C ILE A 252 4.98 -12.26 -21.06
N GLY A 253 5.83 -13.25 -20.79
CA GLY A 253 7.17 -13.34 -21.35
C GLY A 253 8.12 -12.36 -20.64
N ASN A 254 8.68 -11.40 -21.38
CA ASN A 254 9.60 -10.43 -20.82
C ASN A 254 8.85 -9.26 -20.15
N PRO A 255 8.95 -9.04 -18.83
CA PRO A 255 8.27 -7.93 -18.15
C PRO A 255 8.80 -6.55 -18.58
N TYR A 256 9.99 -6.49 -19.18
CA TYR A 256 10.66 -5.28 -19.66
C TYR A 256 10.38 -4.97 -21.15
N ASP A 257 9.46 -5.69 -21.79
CA ASP A 257 9.17 -5.56 -23.23
C ASP A 257 7.65 -5.57 -23.49
N LEU A 258 6.96 -4.60 -22.89
CA LEU A 258 5.51 -4.40 -23.02
C LEU A 258 5.21 -2.94 -23.35
N LEU A 259 4.36 -2.72 -24.37
CA LEU A 259 3.82 -1.40 -24.69
C LEU A 259 2.82 -0.93 -23.62
N CYS A 260 2.85 0.36 -23.31
CA CYS A 260 1.93 1.01 -22.36
C CYS A 260 1.18 2.16 -23.05
N TYR A 261 -0.11 2.33 -22.74
CA TYR A 261 -0.94 3.41 -23.28
C TYR A 261 -1.87 4.00 -22.21
N THR A 262 -2.03 5.33 -22.27
CA THR A 262 -3.04 6.06 -21.49
C THR A 262 -4.05 6.68 -22.44
N ARG A 263 -5.33 6.38 -22.23
CA ARG A 263 -6.45 6.98 -22.99
C ARG A 263 -7.41 7.73 -22.05
N GLN A 264 -8.05 8.76 -22.59
CA GLN A 264 -9.18 9.49 -21.99
C GLN A 264 -10.39 9.29 -22.89
N SER A 265 -11.41 8.58 -22.41
CA SER A 265 -12.67 8.38 -23.13
C SER A 265 -12.44 7.87 -24.57
N GLY A 266 -11.49 6.95 -24.74
CA GLY A 266 -11.04 6.39 -26.02
C GLY A 266 -9.91 7.16 -26.73
N TYR A 267 -9.67 8.44 -26.42
CA TYR A 267 -8.63 9.24 -27.06
C TYR A 267 -7.25 8.95 -26.47
N LEU A 268 -6.27 8.60 -27.32
CA LEU A 268 -4.88 8.41 -26.90
C LEU A 268 -4.28 9.73 -26.40
N ARG A 269 -3.70 9.69 -25.19
CA ARG A 269 -3.09 10.84 -24.51
C ARG A 269 -1.59 10.65 -24.33
N ASP A 270 -1.20 9.45 -23.93
CA ASP A 270 0.20 9.09 -23.72
C ASP A 270 0.48 7.64 -24.11
N ARG A 271 1.75 7.35 -24.38
CA ARG A 271 2.28 6.02 -24.69
C ARG A 271 3.64 5.87 -24.03
N SER A 272 4.02 4.66 -23.66
CA SER A 272 5.36 4.36 -23.16
C SER A 272 5.66 2.87 -23.22
N HIS A 273 6.67 2.40 -22.49
CA HIS A 273 7.19 1.04 -22.60
C HIS A 273 7.81 0.57 -21.28
N THR A 274 7.57 -0.68 -20.87
CA THR A 274 8.08 -1.17 -19.57
C THR A 274 9.60 -1.27 -19.51
N GLY A 275 10.28 -1.38 -20.65
CA GLY A 275 11.75 -1.33 -20.73
C GLY A 275 12.38 0.02 -20.37
N ALA A 276 11.57 1.04 -20.05
CA ALA A 276 12.05 2.33 -19.56
C ALA A 276 12.37 2.33 -18.04
N MET A 277 12.26 1.21 -17.31
CA MET A 277 12.65 1.17 -15.89
C MET A 277 14.15 1.40 -15.70
N ASN A 278 14.54 2.33 -14.82
CA ASN A 278 15.94 2.48 -14.39
C ASN A 278 16.34 1.39 -13.38
N ILE A 279 15.42 1.02 -12.49
CA ILE A 279 15.59 0.03 -11.44
C ILE A 279 14.62 -1.11 -11.70
N GLY A 280 15.17 -2.29 -11.97
CA GLY A 280 14.41 -3.51 -12.23
C GLY A 280 13.71 -4.07 -10.99
N ILE A 281 12.74 -4.93 -11.27
CA ILE A 281 11.94 -5.70 -10.30
C ILE A 281 12.85 -6.41 -9.30
N GLU A 282 13.91 -7.06 -9.79
CA GLU A 282 14.80 -7.90 -9.00
C GLU A 282 15.53 -7.13 -7.91
N ARG A 283 15.98 -5.91 -8.24
CA ARG A 283 16.70 -5.05 -7.30
C ARG A 283 15.76 -4.47 -6.25
N THR A 284 14.53 -4.13 -6.63
CA THR A 284 13.51 -3.60 -5.71
C THR A 284 13.01 -4.66 -4.73
N VAL A 285 12.71 -5.87 -5.22
CA VAL A 285 12.34 -7.03 -4.37
C VAL A 285 13.46 -7.35 -3.39
N SER A 286 14.71 -7.45 -3.88
CA SER A 286 15.87 -7.74 -3.03
C SER A 286 16.07 -6.67 -1.95
N TRP A 287 16.05 -5.39 -2.34
CA TRP A 287 16.21 -4.26 -1.41
C TRP A 287 15.11 -4.20 -0.34
N LEU A 288 13.83 -4.32 -0.72
CA LEU A 288 12.73 -4.38 0.26
C LEU A 288 12.92 -5.55 1.23
N SER A 289 13.25 -6.73 0.70
CA SER A 289 13.42 -7.94 1.52
C SER A 289 14.58 -7.87 2.52
N SER A 290 15.55 -6.96 2.30
CA SER A 290 16.76 -6.79 3.14
C SER A 290 16.52 -6.10 4.49
N PHE A 291 15.29 -5.65 4.76
CA PHE A 291 14.91 -5.07 6.05
C PHE A 291 13.52 -5.48 6.53
N ARG A 292 12.72 -6.14 5.68
CA ARG A 292 11.39 -6.63 6.03
C ARG A 292 11.01 -7.89 5.25
N ALA A 293 10.10 -8.69 5.78
CA ALA A 293 9.55 -9.83 5.07
C ALA A 293 8.60 -9.36 3.97
N LEU A 294 8.78 -9.89 2.76
CA LEU A 294 7.76 -9.88 1.73
C LEU A 294 6.84 -11.09 1.93
N HIS A 295 5.57 -10.93 1.58
CA HIS A 295 4.53 -11.95 1.73
C HIS A 295 3.73 -12.15 0.43
N PRO A 296 3.10 -13.33 0.23
CA PRO A 296 2.15 -13.53 -0.86
C PRO A 296 1.05 -12.46 -0.87
N GLY A 297 0.81 -11.84 -2.01
CA GLY A 297 -0.12 -10.71 -2.17
C GLY A 297 0.46 -9.32 -1.89
N ASP A 298 1.74 -9.19 -1.50
CA ASP A 298 2.40 -7.88 -1.47
C ASP A 298 2.55 -7.30 -2.88
N VAL A 299 2.30 -6.00 -3.02
CA VAL A 299 2.28 -5.28 -4.31
C VAL A 299 3.42 -4.28 -4.36
N ILE A 300 4.22 -4.34 -5.42
CA ILE A 300 5.31 -3.39 -5.72
C ILE A 300 5.01 -2.76 -7.07
N HIS A 301 4.70 -1.46 -7.10
CA HIS A 301 4.50 -0.72 -8.36
C HIS A 301 5.78 0.00 -8.78
N MET A 302 6.13 -0.16 -10.06
CA MET A 302 7.48 0.09 -10.55
C MET A 302 7.76 1.54 -10.95
N GLY A 303 6.87 2.48 -10.62
CA GLY A 303 6.93 3.87 -11.03
C GLY A 303 6.34 4.10 -12.43
N THR A 304 5.85 5.31 -12.69
CA THR A 304 5.28 5.68 -13.99
C THR A 304 6.25 5.33 -15.11
N MET A 305 5.77 4.60 -16.13
CA MET A 305 6.58 4.04 -17.21
C MET A 305 7.16 5.08 -18.20
N GLY A 306 7.26 6.34 -17.79
CA GLY A 306 7.58 7.47 -18.64
C GLY A 306 6.39 7.94 -19.48
N TYR A 307 6.56 9.12 -20.06
CA TYR A 307 5.63 9.76 -20.99
C TYR A 307 6.36 10.15 -22.28
N ASP A 308 5.67 9.96 -23.40
CA ASP A 308 6.13 10.31 -24.76
C ASP A 308 5.10 11.24 -25.44
N GLY A 309 3.89 11.32 -24.89
CA GLY A 309 2.79 12.20 -25.28
C GLY A 309 2.63 13.44 -24.38
N SER A 310 1.41 13.98 -24.34
CA SER A 310 1.08 15.15 -23.54
C SER A 310 0.28 14.72 -22.29
N PRO A 311 0.80 14.92 -21.06
CA PRO A 311 0.14 14.49 -19.82
C PRO A 311 -1.06 15.38 -19.44
N PHE A 312 -2.08 15.37 -20.30
CA PHE A 312 -3.43 15.92 -20.15
C PHE A 312 -3.57 17.46 -20.05
N PRO A 313 -4.73 18.02 -20.45
CA PRO A 313 -5.07 19.42 -20.18
C PRO A 313 -5.46 19.63 -18.71
N PHE A 314 -5.32 20.87 -18.21
CA PHE A 314 -5.78 21.30 -16.87
C PHE A 314 -7.32 21.46 -16.77
N GLU A 315 -8.09 20.81 -17.64
CA GLU A 315 -9.54 20.94 -17.74
C GLU A 315 -10.25 19.98 -16.76
N PRO A 316 -11.49 20.28 -16.31
CA PRO A 316 -12.28 19.35 -15.51
C PRO A 316 -12.55 18.04 -16.26
N LEU A 317 -12.37 16.91 -15.57
CA LEU A 317 -12.49 15.56 -16.14
C LEU A 317 -13.78 14.84 -15.67
N ASP A 318 -14.82 15.57 -15.26
CA ASP A 318 -16.02 14.96 -14.68
C ASP A 318 -16.79 14.14 -15.71
N GLY A 319 -16.97 12.84 -15.45
CA GLY A 319 -17.59 11.90 -16.37
C GLY A 319 -16.64 11.28 -17.42
N ASP A 320 -15.38 11.70 -17.49
CA ASP A 320 -14.40 11.04 -18.36
C ASP A 320 -14.03 9.64 -17.85
N VAL A 321 -13.65 8.75 -18.78
CA VAL A 321 -13.09 7.43 -18.43
C VAL A 321 -11.60 7.42 -18.71
N ILE A 322 -10.80 7.19 -17.67
CA ILE A 322 -9.36 6.99 -17.81
C ILE A 322 -9.10 5.52 -18.06
N GLU A 323 -8.28 5.22 -19.06
CA GLU A 323 -7.97 3.86 -19.47
C GLU A 323 -6.45 3.69 -19.47
N SER A 324 -5.95 2.84 -18.59
CA SER A 324 -4.55 2.43 -18.48
C SER A 324 -4.38 1.05 -19.09
N GLU A 325 -3.61 0.95 -20.17
CA GLU A 325 -3.33 -0.30 -20.87
C GLU A 325 -1.86 -0.65 -20.79
N ILE A 326 -1.57 -1.91 -20.48
CA ILE A 326 -0.24 -2.51 -20.62
C ILE A 326 -0.44 -3.80 -21.41
N GLU A 327 0.39 -4.00 -22.44
CA GLU A 327 0.35 -5.18 -23.31
C GLU A 327 0.27 -6.46 -22.47
N ARG A 328 -0.58 -7.40 -22.90
CA ARG A 328 -0.85 -8.71 -22.25
C ARG A 328 -1.52 -8.66 -20.87
N LEU A 329 -1.45 -7.54 -20.15
CA LEU A 329 -2.15 -7.34 -18.86
C LEU A 329 -3.61 -6.92 -19.06
N GLY A 330 -3.90 -6.17 -20.14
CA GLY A 330 -5.24 -5.74 -20.53
C GLY A 330 -5.46 -4.23 -20.34
N VAL A 331 -6.71 -3.83 -20.11
CA VAL A 331 -7.09 -2.41 -19.96
C VAL A 331 -7.81 -2.21 -18.63
N LEU A 332 -7.19 -1.44 -17.75
CA LEU A 332 -7.79 -0.94 -16.51
C LEU A 332 -8.55 0.36 -16.83
N ARG A 333 -9.85 0.39 -16.56
CA ARG A 333 -10.75 1.50 -16.95
C ARG A 333 -11.44 2.04 -15.72
N ASN A 334 -11.38 3.34 -15.47
CA ASN A 334 -11.98 3.97 -14.29
C ASN A 334 -12.59 5.33 -14.67
N PRO A 335 -13.89 5.56 -14.41
CA PRO A 335 -14.48 6.88 -14.58
C PRO A 335 -13.90 7.87 -13.56
N VAL A 336 -13.96 9.16 -13.87
CA VAL A 336 -13.58 10.25 -12.95
C VAL A 336 -14.85 10.98 -12.53
N THR A 337 -14.97 11.27 -11.24
CA THR A 337 -16.11 12.04 -10.70
C THR A 337 -15.66 13.05 -9.68
N TYR A 338 -16.33 14.20 -9.65
CA TYR A 338 -16.08 15.24 -8.66
C TYR A 338 -17.08 15.18 -7.50
N LEU A 339 -16.57 15.17 -6.26
CA LEU A 339 -17.34 15.41 -5.06
C LEU A 339 -18.02 16.78 -5.17
N PRO A 340 -19.24 16.94 -4.63
CA PRO A 340 -19.91 18.23 -4.58
C PRO A 340 -19.07 19.25 -3.82
N LYS A 341 -19.22 20.52 -4.19
CA LYS A 341 -18.65 21.64 -3.43
C LYS A 341 -19.20 21.58 -1.99
N PRO A 342 -18.36 21.57 -0.94
CA PRO A 342 -18.84 21.61 0.44
C PRO A 342 -19.71 22.84 0.69
N GLU A 343 -20.85 22.65 1.37
CA GLU A 343 -21.60 23.77 1.91
C GLU A 343 -20.79 24.46 3.02
N SER A 344 -20.89 25.78 3.13
CA SER A 344 -20.01 26.55 4.00
C SER A 344 -20.29 26.29 5.48
N GLY A 345 -19.31 25.74 6.19
CA GLY A 345 -19.26 25.76 7.66
C GLY A 345 -19.83 24.53 8.38
N ARG A 346 -20.02 23.38 7.71
CA ARG A 346 -20.28 22.11 8.39
C ARG A 346 -19.10 21.15 8.27
N GLY A 347 -18.69 20.61 9.43
CA GLY A 347 -17.83 19.43 9.50
C GLY A 347 -18.68 18.21 9.22
N ASP A 348 -18.87 17.90 7.95
CA ASP A 348 -19.65 16.73 7.53
C ASP A 348 -18.72 15.54 7.36
N VAL A 349 -18.80 14.58 8.30
CA VAL A 349 -18.25 13.23 8.11
C VAL A 349 -18.80 12.71 6.80
N ALA A 350 -17.91 12.28 5.89
CA ALA A 350 -18.34 11.80 4.59
C ALA A 350 -19.33 10.63 4.77
N PRO A 351 -20.58 10.71 4.24
CA PRO A 351 -21.47 9.57 4.21
C PRO A 351 -20.74 8.39 3.58
N VAL A 352 -20.80 7.23 4.21
CA VAL A 352 -20.09 6.01 3.78
C VAL A 352 -20.36 5.71 2.30
N ASP A 353 -21.57 6.03 1.81
CA ASP A 353 -21.99 5.89 0.41
C ASP A 353 -21.19 6.70 -0.62
N LEU A 354 -20.50 7.78 -0.21
CA LEU A 354 -19.61 8.56 -1.07
C LEU A 354 -18.19 7.97 -1.18
N LEU A 355 -17.89 6.91 -0.42
CA LEU A 355 -16.63 6.19 -0.54
C LEU A 355 -16.72 5.13 -1.67
N PRO A 356 -15.62 4.90 -2.44
CA PRO A 356 -15.51 3.78 -3.37
C PRO A 356 -15.88 2.46 -2.69
N SER A 357 -16.39 1.47 -3.42
CA SER A 357 -16.87 0.25 -2.75
C SER A 357 -15.72 -0.58 -2.19
N ALA A 358 -14.51 -0.46 -2.74
CA ALA A 358 -13.31 -1.03 -2.13
C ALA A 358 -13.01 -0.41 -0.75
N ALA A 359 -13.12 0.91 -0.59
CA ALA A 359 -13.00 1.58 0.70
C ALA A 359 -14.16 1.20 1.65
N ARG A 360 -15.41 1.09 1.16
CA ARG A 360 -16.51 0.54 1.96
C ARG A 360 -16.29 -0.93 2.36
N ALA A 361 -15.67 -1.73 1.52
CA ALA A 361 -15.32 -3.12 1.81
C ALA A 361 -14.13 -3.25 2.79
N LEU A 362 -13.45 -2.14 3.13
CA LEU A 362 -12.57 -2.04 4.29
C LEU A 362 -13.34 -1.62 5.55
N ILE A 363 -14.38 -0.78 5.46
CA ILE A 363 -15.26 -0.44 6.60
C ILE A 363 -16.01 -1.66 7.17
N GLY A 364 -16.17 -2.73 6.38
CA GLY A 364 -16.94 -3.89 6.81
C GLY A 364 -18.43 -3.59 6.85
N THR A 365 -19.14 -4.04 7.88
CA THR A 365 -20.47 -3.51 8.19
C THR A 365 -20.34 -2.07 8.71
N PRO A 366 -21.25 -1.13 8.39
CA PRO A 366 -21.10 0.29 8.76
C PRO A 366 -20.86 0.60 10.25
N ASP A 367 -21.23 -0.33 11.14
CA ASP A 367 -21.03 -0.23 12.60
C ASP A 367 -19.70 -0.85 13.10
N GLU A 368 -18.78 -1.26 12.20
CA GLU A 368 -17.48 -1.83 12.60
C GLU A 368 -16.69 -0.80 13.42
N SER A 369 -16.42 -1.16 14.66
CA SER A 369 -15.70 -0.37 15.64
C SER A 369 -15.01 -1.31 16.62
N ILE A 370 -13.89 -0.86 17.18
CA ILE A 370 -13.24 -1.62 18.25
C ILE A 370 -13.88 -1.17 19.57
N PRO A 371 -14.50 -2.08 20.34
CA PRO A 371 -15.39 -1.68 21.43
C PRO A 371 -14.66 -1.12 22.66
N SER A 372 -13.36 -1.39 22.81
CA SER A 372 -12.52 -0.82 23.87
C SER A 372 -11.02 -0.99 23.54
N PRO A 373 -10.12 -0.19 24.15
CA PRO A 373 -8.68 -0.38 24.06
C PRO A 373 -8.19 -1.82 24.27
N GLY A 374 -8.75 -2.54 25.24
CA GLY A 374 -8.38 -3.93 25.55
C GLY A 374 -8.88 -4.97 24.53
N ALA A 375 -9.68 -4.58 23.54
CA ALA A 375 -10.08 -5.43 22.42
C ALA A 375 -9.18 -5.27 21.18
N TRP A 376 -8.23 -4.33 21.19
CA TRP A 376 -7.28 -4.12 20.10
C TRP A 376 -5.99 -4.92 20.31
N SER A 377 -5.36 -5.29 19.19
CA SER A 377 -4.00 -5.82 19.13
C SER A 377 -3.33 -5.32 17.85
N VAL A 378 -2.00 -5.43 17.76
CA VAL A 378 -1.25 -5.01 16.57
C VAL A 378 -1.72 -5.67 15.26
N ASP A 379 -2.28 -6.89 15.32
CA ASP A 379 -2.83 -7.59 14.15
C ASP A 379 -4.07 -6.91 13.54
N HIS A 380 -4.73 -6.03 14.30
CA HIS A 380 -5.83 -5.20 13.81
C HIS A 380 -5.34 -3.96 13.04
N ALA A 381 -4.04 -3.67 13.02
CA ALA A 381 -3.48 -2.50 12.35
C ALA A 381 -3.54 -2.64 10.83
N ARG A 382 -4.53 -1.99 10.20
CA ARG A 382 -4.70 -1.97 8.73
C ARG A 382 -3.71 -1.02 8.08
N HIS A 383 -3.60 0.20 8.61
CA HIS A 383 -2.61 1.19 8.21
C HIS A 383 -1.76 1.65 9.39
N PHE A 384 -0.54 2.10 9.08
CA PHE A 384 0.34 2.78 10.02
C PHE A 384 0.73 4.14 9.45
N TRP A 385 0.56 5.18 10.25
CA TRP A 385 0.83 6.57 9.91
C TRP A 385 1.87 7.14 10.87
N THR A 386 2.81 7.92 10.34
CA THR A 386 3.94 8.49 11.09
C THR A 386 4.01 9.98 10.84
N VAL A 387 4.09 10.78 11.91
CA VAL A 387 4.21 12.24 11.84
C VAL A 387 5.68 12.64 11.96
N PHE A 388 6.10 13.67 11.22
CA PHE A 388 7.49 14.12 11.13
C PHE A 388 7.64 15.59 11.54
N GLY A 389 8.70 15.88 12.29
CA GLY A 389 8.98 17.22 12.82
C GLY A 389 7.82 17.85 13.59
N ASN A 390 7.14 17.05 14.43
CA ASN A 390 5.99 17.45 15.26
C ASN A 390 6.40 18.01 16.63
N TYR A 391 7.61 18.54 16.79
CA TYR A 391 8.08 19.05 18.08
C TYR A 391 8.91 20.33 17.93
N SER A 392 9.03 21.07 19.04
CA SER A 392 9.63 22.40 19.13
C SER A 392 11.03 22.55 18.52
N MET A 393 11.81 21.46 18.46
CA MET A 393 13.23 21.42 18.06
C MET A 393 13.49 20.68 16.73
N ALA A 394 12.44 20.35 15.97
CA ALA A 394 12.54 19.60 14.72
C ALA A 394 13.33 20.31 13.60
N ASP A 395 13.31 21.64 13.60
CA ASP A 395 14.08 22.48 12.69
C ASP A 395 15.60 22.23 12.84
N ARG A 396 16.06 22.11 14.08
CA ARG A 396 17.47 21.90 14.44
C ARG A 396 17.90 20.44 14.38
N LYS A 397 17.01 19.50 14.73
CA LYS A 397 17.34 18.07 14.84
C LYS A 397 17.08 17.27 13.58
N GLU A 398 16.04 17.60 12.82
CA GLU A 398 15.64 16.87 11.60
C GLU A 398 15.83 17.70 10.32
N GLY A 399 16.18 18.99 10.45
CA GLY A 399 16.23 19.92 9.32
C GLY A 399 14.85 20.27 8.75
N LEU A 400 13.79 20.07 9.55
CA LEU A 400 12.40 20.14 9.12
C LEU A 400 11.72 21.42 9.60
N THR A 401 11.54 22.37 8.68
CA THR A 401 11.05 23.74 8.96
C THR A 401 9.69 23.71 9.64
N ARG A 402 9.46 24.53 10.67
CA ARG A 402 8.14 24.58 11.33
C ARG A 402 7.08 25.12 10.36
N ARG A 403 6.02 24.33 10.14
CA ARG A 403 4.85 24.71 9.31
C ARG A 403 3.57 24.80 10.14
N PRO A 404 2.53 25.51 9.66
CA PRO A 404 1.25 25.65 10.36
C PRO A 404 0.32 24.45 10.19
N TYR A 405 0.82 23.34 9.64
CA TYR A 405 0.06 22.11 9.38
C TYR A 405 0.89 20.86 9.73
N PRO A 406 0.25 19.75 10.14
CA PRO A 406 0.91 18.46 10.36
C PRO A 406 1.60 17.89 9.11
N ARG A 407 2.75 17.25 9.31
CA ARG A 407 3.50 16.53 8.27
C ARG A 407 3.49 15.04 8.55
N PHE A 408 3.02 14.22 7.61
CA PHE A 408 2.78 12.80 7.84
C PHE A 408 3.13 11.95 6.61
N LEU A 409 3.46 10.67 6.82
CA LEU A 409 3.50 9.65 5.78
C LEU A 409 2.92 8.32 6.27
N ALA A 410 2.37 7.54 5.35
CA ALA A 410 2.08 6.13 5.60
C ALA A 410 3.39 5.34 5.68
N ALA A 411 3.45 4.41 6.63
CA ALA A 411 4.46 3.38 6.76
C ALA A 411 3.80 1.99 6.60
N PRO A 412 4.55 0.93 6.28
CA PRO A 412 3.99 -0.41 6.25
C PRO A 412 3.51 -0.84 7.64
N ASN A 413 2.31 -1.40 7.75
CA ASN A 413 1.80 -1.91 9.03
C ASN A 413 2.66 -3.05 9.62
N THR A 414 3.39 -3.80 8.77
CA THR A 414 4.31 -4.86 9.21
C THR A 414 5.52 -4.33 10.01
N ALA A 415 5.78 -3.02 9.97
CA ALA A 415 6.80 -2.38 10.79
C ALA A 415 6.38 -2.24 12.26
N LEU A 416 5.09 -2.44 12.58
CA LEU A 416 4.59 -2.49 13.95
C LEU A 416 4.88 -3.84 14.62
N ALA A 417 5.07 -3.83 15.94
CA ALA A 417 5.04 -5.02 16.79
C ALA A 417 4.38 -4.71 18.14
N ALA A 418 3.89 -5.75 18.82
CA ALA A 418 3.34 -5.65 20.17
C ALA A 418 4.45 -5.60 21.24
N ASP A 419 4.12 -5.07 22.42
CA ASP A 419 4.94 -5.11 23.64
C ASP A 419 5.60 -6.48 23.88
N GLY A 420 6.89 -6.48 24.24
CA GLY A 420 7.68 -7.67 24.50
C GLY A 420 8.20 -8.38 23.24
N ALA A 421 7.94 -7.85 22.04
CA ALA A 421 8.47 -8.44 20.81
C ALA A 421 10.01 -8.43 20.74
N GLY A 422 10.55 -9.47 20.13
CA GLY A 422 11.92 -9.49 19.63
C GLY A 422 12.01 -8.75 18.30
N VAL A 423 12.81 -7.69 18.26
CA VAL A 423 13.05 -6.87 17.08
C VAL A 423 14.30 -7.40 16.38
N HIS A 424 14.11 -7.96 15.19
CA HIS A 424 15.23 -8.46 14.39
C HIS A 424 15.98 -7.29 13.73
N ILE A 425 17.29 -7.21 13.97
CA ILE A 425 18.14 -6.18 13.37
C ILE A 425 18.61 -6.62 11.97
N PRO A 426 18.26 -5.88 10.89
CA PRO A 426 18.70 -6.23 9.53
C PRO A 426 20.23 -6.24 9.40
N LEU A 427 20.79 -7.22 8.67
CA LEU A 427 22.25 -7.41 8.53
C LEU A 427 23.02 -6.20 7.99
N ARG A 428 22.35 -5.30 7.24
CA ARG A 428 22.93 -4.05 6.72
C ARG A 428 22.96 -2.90 7.74
N ALA A 429 22.11 -2.98 8.78
CA ALA A 429 21.85 -1.89 9.72
C ALA A 429 22.99 -1.74 10.72
N HIS A 430 23.75 -0.64 10.63
CA HIS A 430 24.92 -0.38 11.47
C HIS A 430 24.95 1.03 12.09
N THR A 431 23.93 1.86 11.86
CA THR A 431 23.74 3.14 12.55
C THR A 431 22.33 3.16 13.12
N LEU A 432 22.16 2.67 14.35
CA LEU A 432 20.84 2.52 14.97
C LEU A 432 20.62 3.56 16.08
N THR A 433 19.44 4.17 16.10
CA THR A 433 18.93 4.94 17.26
C THR A 433 17.61 4.36 17.74
N VAL A 434 17.27 4.63 19.00
CA VAL A 434 15.97 4.26 19.58
C VAL A 434 15.39 5.39 20.42
N GLY A 435 14.10 5.66 20.23
CA GLY A 435 13.35 6.74 20.87
C GLY A 435 12.01 6.30 21.44
N CYS A 436 11.41 7.20 22.22
CA CYS A 436 10.05 7.10 22.76
C CYS A 436 9.14 8.11 22.04
N GLU A 437 7.94 7.69 21.66
CA GLU A 437 6.91 8.57 21.10
C GLU A 437 5.51 8.14 21.55
N LEU A 438 4.52 9.04 21.41
CA LEU A 438 3.11 8.75 21.65
C LEU A 438 2.48 8.21 20.36
N ALA A 439 1.81 7.06 20.47
CA ALA A 439 0.95 6.53 19.42
C ALA A 439 -0.53 6.58 19.85
N CYS A 440 -1.43 6.75 18.90
CA CYS A 440 -2.87 6.54 19.09
C CYS A 440 -3.43 5.53 18.09
N VAL A 441 -4.57 4.94 18.43
CA VAL A 441 -5.28 3.98 17.58
C VAL A 441 -6.68 4.51 17.29
N ILE A 442 -7.12 4.37 16.05
CA ILE A 442 -8.45 4.77 15.58
C ILE A 442 -9.47 3.70 15.98
N GLY A 443 -10.55 4.08 16.66
CA GLY A 443 -11.60 3.15 17.14
C GLY A 443 -12.81 3.03 16.22
N ARG A 444 -13.04 4.03 15.36
CA ARG A 444 -14.19 4.13 14.43
C ARG A 444 -13.76 4.72 13.09
N VAL A 445 -14.49 4.44 12.02
CA VAL A 445 -14.23 5.06 10.70
C VAL A 445 -14.26 6.59 10.81
N THR A 446 -13.25 7.23 10.25
CA THR A 446 -13.06 8.70 10.36
C THR A 446 -12.67 9.28 9.02
N SER A 447 -13.48 10.21 8.50
CA SER A 447 -13.25 10.90 7.23
C SER A 447 -13.79 12.33 7.33
N ARG A 448 -13.01 13.31 6.87
CA ARG A 448 -13.29 14.77 6.89
C ARG A 448 -13.70 15.31 8.26
N ALA A 449 -13.10 14.75 9.31
CA ALA A 449 -13.44 15.05 10.68
C ALA A 449 -13.05 16.49 11.08
N SER A 450 -13.86 17.11 11.94
CA SER A 450 -13.38 18.23 12.75
C SER A 450 -12.36 17.73 13.78
N VAL A 451 -11.65 18.63 14.46
CA VAL A 451 -10.74 18.24 15.56
C VAL A 451 -11.51 17.53 16.69
N GLU A 452 -12.76 17.94 16.96
CA GLU A 452 -13.60 17.31 17.99
C GLU A 452 -14.07 15.89 17.56
N ASP A 453 -14.43 15.70 16.30
CA ASP A 453 -14.80 14.36 15.79
C ASP A 453 -13.59 13.43 15.71
N ALA A 454 -12.43 13.98 15.34
CA ALA A 454 -11.15 13.29 15.30
C ALA A 454 -10.69 12.83 16.69
N ALA A 455 -10.86 13.67 17.72
CA ALA A 455 -10.63 13.31 19.11
C ALA A 455 -11.52 12.15 19.54
N ARG A 456 -12.84 12.27 19.33
CA ARG A 456 -13.82 11.21 19.63
C ARG A 456 -13.56 9.91 18.87
N ALA A 457 -12.82 9.95 17.77
CA ALA A 457 -12.47 8.76 16.99
C ALA A 457 -11.27 7.96 17.55
N ILE A 458 -10.47 8.54 18.45
CA ILE A 458 -9.36 7.85 19.10
C ILE A 458 -9.92 6.79 20.06
N LEU A 459 -9.48 5.54 19.89
CA LEU A 459 -9.78 4.42 20.79
C LEU A 459 -9.04 4.58 22.12
N GLY A 460 -7.77 4.95 22.02
CA GLY A 460 -6.83 5.11 23.13
C GLY A 460 -5.44 5.47 22.61
N VAL A 461 -4.51 5.69 23.55
CA VAL A 461 -3.11 6.03 23.29
C VAL A 461 -2.16 5.07 23.98
N ALA A 462 -0.96 4.90 23.45
CA ALA A 462 0.09 4.08 24.06
C ALA A 462 1.48 4.72 23.90
N PRO A 463 2.43 4.43 24.80
CA PRO A 463 3.84 4.60 24.49
C PRO A 463 4.23 3.69 23.31
N MET A 464 5.06 4.21 22.41
CA MET A 464 5.69 3.45 21.34
C MET A 464 7.20 3.62 21.44
N THR A 465 7.93 2.51 21.33
CA THR A 465 9.37 2.53 21.03
C THR A 465 9.54 2.58 19.52
N VAL A 466 10.32 3.54 19.02
CA VAL A 466 10.72 3.61 17.61
C VAL A 466 12.21 3.36 17.48
N LEU A 467 12.58 2.38 16.66
CA LEU A 467 13.94 2.20 16.17
C LEU A 467 14.12 2.93 14.85
N ARG A 468 15.31 3.50 14.63
CA ARG A 468 15.71 4.05 13.33
C ARG A 468 17.08 3.54 12.90
N ASP A 469 17.10 2.85 11.77
CA ASP A 469 18.32 2.53 11.05
C ASP A 469 18.70 3.64 10.07
N SER A 470 19.64 4.48 10.48
CA SER A 470 20.17 5.57 9.65
C SER A 470 21.22 5.10 8.62
N SER A 471 21.54 3.80 8.52
CA SER A 471 22.46 3.29 7.49
C SER A 471 21.90 3.37 6.07
N PHE A 472 20.58 3.54 5.89
CA PHE A 472 19.98 3.75 4.57
C PHE A 472 20.59 4.93 3.79
N LYS A 473 21.20 5.91 4.47
CA LYS A 473 21.91 7.05 3.85
C LYS A 473 23.06 6.57 2.94
N ASP A 474 23.66 5.42 3.24
CA ASP A 474 24.79 4.86 2.48
C ASP A 474 24.36 4.26 1.14
N ALA A 475 23.04 4.10 0.92
CA ALA A 475 22.48 3.72 -0.37
C ALA A 475 22.33 4.91 -1.34
N VAL A 476 22.50 6.15 -0.85
CA VAL A 476 22.45 7.37 -1.67
C VAL A 476 23.76 7.53 -2.43
N VAL A 477 23.66 7.79 -3.74
CA VAL A 477 24.82 7.98 -4.62
C VAL A 477 24.81 9.42 -5.13
N GLU A 478 25.96 10.08 -5.05
CA GLU A 478 26.13 11.48 -5.48
C GLU A 478 26.46 11.60 -6.97
N PRO A 479 26.02 12.67 -7.67
CA PRO A 479 25.20 13.76 -7.15
C PRO A 479 23.76 13.31 -6.87
N ALA A 480 23.20 13.76 -5.74
CA ALA A 480 21.82 13.53 -5.31
C ALA A 480 21.06 14.84 -5.07
N SER A 481 19.73 14.80 -5.21
CA SER A 481 18.81 15.83 -4.75
C SER A 481 18.71 15.87 -3.21
N PRO A 482 18.26 16.98 -2.61
CA PRO A 482 17.96 17.02 -1.17
C PRO A 482 16.97 15.93 -0.74
N GLN A 483 15.94 15.67 -1.55
CA GLN A 483 14.95 14.62 -1.28
C GLN A 483 15.61 13.24 -1.21
N GLU A 484 16.42 12.84 -2.19
CA GLU A 484 17.12 11.54 -2.18
C GLU A 484 18.05 11.37 -0.97
N ARG A 485 18.78 12.43 -0.55
CA ARG A 485 19.68 12.37 0.62
C ARG A 485 18.95 12.08 1.92
N HIS A 486 17.79 12.69 2.12
CA HIS A 486 17.09 12.66 3.41
C HIS A 486 16.01 11.59 3.50
N LEU A 487 15.47 11.13 2.37
CA LEU A 487 14.41 10.14 2.34
C LEU A 487 14.74 8.76 2.96
N PRO A 488 15.99 8.28 2.98
CA PRO A 488 16.46 7.26 3.92
C PRO A 488 15.92 7.35 5.35
N ALA A 489 15.73 8.56 5.90
CA ALA A 489 15.19 8.78 7.25
C ALA A 489 13.72 8.34 7.41
N VAL A 490 12.95 8.27 6.30
CA VAL A 490 11.58 7.73 6.30
C VAL A 490 11.62 6.21 6.40
N TYR A 491 12.50 5.55 5.66
CA TYR A 491 12.64 4.08 5.68
C TYR A 491 13.32 3.54 6.94
N ALA A 492 14.09 4.38 7.65
CA ALA A 492 14.82 4.02 8.86
C ALA A 492 13.96 3.26 9.90
N ARG A 493 12.65 3.54 9.95
CA ARG A 493 11.67 2.90 10.84
C ARG A 493 10.74 1.88 10.17
N TRP A 494 11.03 1.41 8.95
CA TRP A 494 10.17 0.50 8.17
C TRP A 494 10.56 -0.99 8.22
N ALA A 495 11.61 -1.33 8.95
CA ALA A 495 11.93 -2.73 9.23
C ALA A 495 10.89 -3.35 10.16
N ASP A 496 10.68 -4.66 10.06
CA ASP A 496 9.61 -5.31 10.83
C ASP A 496 9.88 -5.25 12.34
N GLY A 497 8.87 -4.87 13.10
CA GLY A 497 8.97 -4.67 14.55
C GLY A 497 9.79 -3.46 15.01
N PHE A 498 10.25 -2.57 14.12
CA PHE A 498 10.94 -1.34 14.53
C PHE A 498 10.04 -0.32 15.26
N ASN A 499 8.74 -0.58 15.37
CA ASN A 499 7.75 0.30 16.01
C ASN A 499 6.95 -0.53 17.02
N VAL A 500 7.49 -0.69 18.22
CA VAL A 500 6.91 -1.54 19.27
C VAL A 500 5.90 -0.71 20.08
N ILE A 501 4.63 -1.07 20.03
CA ILE A 501 3.54 -0.34 20.70
C ILE A 501 3.09 -1.04 21.98
N GLY A 502 2.93 -0.23 23.04
CA GLY A 502 2.44 -0.68 24.34
C GLY A 502 0.94 -0.94 24.38
N VAL A 503 0.45 -1.31 25.56
CA VAL A 503 -0.98 -1.47 25.83
C VAL A 503 -1.69 -0.11 25.69
N LEU A 504 -2.82 -0.09 24.99
CA LEU A 504 -3.62 1.12 24.85
C LEU A 504 -4.27 1.53 26.17
N THR A 505 -3.99 2.75 26.59
CA THR A 505 -4.68 3.44 27.68
C THR A 505 -5.87 4.22 27.09
N PRO A 506 -7.12 4.01 27.57
CA PRO A 506 -8.22 4.91 27.28
C PRO A 506 -7.92 6.28 27.88
N VAL A 507 -8.08 7.33 27.10
CA VAL A 507 -7.85 8.72 27.53
C VAL A 507 -9.02 9.60 27.12
N ASP A 508 -9.45 10.45 28.04
CA ASP A 508 -10.17 11.67 27.69
C ASP A 508 -9.21 12.63 26.96
N ASP A 509 -9.75 13.62 26.24
CA ASP A 509 -8.92 14.61 25.53
C ASP A 509 -7.87 15.25 26.44
N ASP A 510 -6.69 15.45 25.87
CA ASP A 510 -5.50 16.05 26.49
C ASP A 510 -4.88 15.32 27.70
N ALA A 511 -5.41 14.18 28.16
CA ALA A 511 -4.82 13.43 29.28
C ALA A 511 -3.38 12.91 29.00
N TRP A 512 -2.93 12.94 27.74
CA TRP A 512 -1.58 12.63 27.29
C TRP A 512 -0.61 13.83 27.32
N GLN A 513 -1.07 15.06 27.53
CA GLN A 513 -0.21 16.26 27.56
C GLN A 513 0.63 16.35 28.85
N GLY A 514 1.80 16.99 28.75
CA GLY A 514 2.66 17.30 29.90
C GLY A 514 3.37 16.09 30.55
N LYS A 515 3.29 14.90 29.95
CA LYS A 515 3.84 13.65 30.51
C LYS A 515 5.31 13.49 30.16
N VAL A 516 6.10 12.98 31.10
CA VAL A 516 7.47 12.55 30.79
C VAL A 516 7.41 11.31 29.90
N CYS A 517 8.18 11.32 28.82
CA CYS A 517 8.44 10.22 27.92
C CYS A 517 9.90 9.79 28.15
N ARG A 518 10.10 8.52 28.50
CA ARG A 518 11.38 7.95 28.91
C ARG A 518 11.73 6.81 27.97
N ILE A 519 12.93 6.81 27.42
CA ILE A 519 13.51 5.67 26.70
C ILE A 519 14.77 5.21 27.46
N ALA A 520 14.84 3.92 27.78
CA ALA A 520 15.96 3.33 28.50
C ALA A 520 16.41 2.02 27.83
N VAL A 521 17.72 1.82 27.72
CA VAL A 521 18.32 0.59 27.19
C VAL A 521 19.44 0.14 28.11
N GLU A 522 19.41 -1.14 28.48
CA GLU A 522 20.38 -1.73 29.39
C GLU A 522 21.81 -1.63 28.84
N GLY A 523 22.74 -1.17 29.67
CA GLY A 523 24.14 -0.93 29.27
C GLY A 523 24.39 0.27 28.35
N VAL A 524 23.36 0.98 27.88
CA VAL A 524 23.50 2.16 27.00
C VAL A 524 23.14 3.44 27.72
N GLY A 525 21.99 3.51 28.41
CA GLY A 525 21.58 4.69 29.17
C GLY A 525 20.07 4.95 29.13
N THR A 526 19.70 6.18 29.52
CA THR A 526 18.31 6.65 29.58
C THR A 526 18.23 8.09 29.07
N VAL A 527 17.18 8.40 28.31
CA VAL A 527 16.81 9.75 27.87
C VAL A 527 15.37 10.03 28.30
N GLU A 528 15.10 11.28 28.69
CA GLU A 528 13.76 11.76 29.06
C GLU A 528 13.41 13.03 28.28
N THR A 529 12.18 13.09 27.77
CA THR A 529 11.57 14.25 27.11
C THR A 529 10.11 14.41 27.57
N ASN A 530 9.35 15.36 27.04
CA ASN A 530 7.98 15.62 27.51
C ASN A 530 6.97 15.77 26.37
N THR A 531 5.77 15.20 26.51
CA THR A 531 4.71 15.28 25.50
C THR A 531 4.17 16.70 25.28
N ALA A 532 4.46 17.66 26.17
CA ALA A 532 4.19 19.09 25.95
C ALA A 532 5.05 19.72 24.83
N ASP A 533 6.12 19.05 24.36
CA ASP A 533 6.90 19.52 23.22
C ASP A 533 6.21 19.29 21.87
N TYR A 534 5.12 18.50 21.82
CA TYR A 534 4.36 18.27 20.59
C TYR A 534 3.71 19.56 20.05
N LEU A 535 3.86 19.81 18.75
CA LEU A 535 3.29 20.98 18.08
C LEU A 535 1.82 20.79 17.68
N PHE A 536 1.43 19.55 17.38
CA PHE A 536 0.07 19.15 17.03
C PHE A 536 -0.39 17.95 17.83
N SER A 537 -1.62 17.99 18.34
CA SER A 537 -2.27 16.85 19.00
C SER A 537 -2.65 15.76 17.99
N ALA A 538 -2.85 14.53 18.48
CA ALA A 538 -3.35 13.44 17.65
C ALA A 538 -4.66 13.81 16.92
N ALA A 539 -5.60 14.47 17.61
CA ALA A 539 -6.84 14.95 17.02
C ALA A 539 -6.63 15.97 15.88
N GLN A 540 -5.67 16.90 16.02
CA GLN A 540 -5.32 17.85 14.96
C GLN A 540 -4.68 17.16 13.75
N VAL A 541 -3.81 16.17 13.98
CA VAL A 541 -3.20 15.37 12.91
C VAL A 541 -4.26 14.55 12.18
N ILE A 542 -5.13 13.86 12.90
CA ILE A 542 -6.25 13.08 12.33
C ILE A 542 -7.18 13.98 11.51
N ALA A 543 -7.58 15.14 12.04
CA ALA A 543 -8.40 16.09 11.29
C ALA A 543 -7.71 16.59 10.00
N TYR A 544 -6.38 16.74 10.00
CA TYR A 544 -5.62 17.14 8.81
C TYR A 544 -5.51 16.04 7.74
N ILE A 545 -5.20 14.80 8.16
CA ILE A 545 -5.13 13.61 7.29
C ILE A 545 -6.51 13.32 6.69
N THR A 546 -7.55 13.32 7.53
CA THR A 546 -8.88 12.85 7.14
C THR A 546 -9.62 13.73 6.14
N ARG A 547 -9.09 14.91 5.81
CA ARG A 547 -9.63 15.75 4.72
C ARG A 547 -9.78 14.98 3.39
N TYR A 548 -8.87 14.05 3.09
CA TYR A 548 -8.87 13.27 1.83
C TYR A 548 -8.47 11.79 1.97
N ILE A 549 -8.11 11.33 3.17
CA ILE A 549 -7.74 9.94 3.47
C ILE A 549 -8.67 9.43 4.57
N THR A 550 -9.51 8.45 4.28
CA THR A 550 -10.34 7.82 5.31
C THR A 550 -9.46 6.95 6.21
N LEU A 551 -9.60 7.11 7.53
CA LEU A 551 -8.98 6.25 8.53
C LEU A 551 -10.01 5.22 9.04
N PHE A 552 -9.53 4.02 9.33
CA PHE A 552 -10.36 2.86 9.66
C PHE A 552 -10.12 2.41 11.11
N PRO A 553 -11.08 1.69 11.73
CA PRO A 553 -10.85 1.02 13.01
C PRO A 553 -9.57 0.17 12.95
N GLY A 554 -8.69 0.37 13.93
CA GLY A 554 -7.40 -0.31 14.06
C GLY A 554 -6.21 0.43 13.48
N ASP A 555 -6.41 1.46 12.65
CA ASP A 555 -5.31 2.28 12.12
C ASP A 555 -4.49 2.92 13.25
N VAL A 556 -3.16 2.87 13.11
CA VAL A 556 -2.20 3.38 14.10
C VAL A 556 -1.60 4.69 13.61
N LEU A 557 -1.52 5.70 14.47
CA LEU A 557 -0.84 6.97 14.22
C LEU A 557 0.23 7.23 15.29
N ALA A 558 1.49 7.28 14.90
CA ALA A 558 2.61 7.69 15.75
C ALA A 558 2.91 9.19 15.56
N LEU A 559 2.95 9.96 16.65
CA LEU A 559 3.11 11.42 16.61
C LEU A 559 4.52 11.93 16.35
N GLY A 560 5.49 11.03 16.17
CA GLY A 560 6.90 11.35 15.95
C GLY A 560 7.72 11.35 17.25
N PRO A 561 9.04 11.09 17.15
CA PRO A 561 9.94 11.01 18.29
C PRO A 561 9.98 12.35 19.04
N LEU A 562 9.83 12.28 20.36
CA LEU A 562 10.01 13.46 21.21
C LEU A 562 11.51 13.72 21.42
N GLY A 563 12.12 14.42 20.48
CA GLY A 563 13.40 15.11 20.67
C GLY A 563 14.66 14.24 20.67
N ASP A 564 15.07 13.71 21.82
CA ASP A 564 16.35 13.00 22.02
C ASP A 564 16.19 11.48 21.95
N GLU A 565 17.25 10.80 21.51
CA GLU A 565 17.27 9.35 21.33
C GLU A 565 18.58 8.73 21.81
N LEU A 566 18.52 7.44 22.14
CA LEU A 566 19.70 6.66 22.46
C LEU A 566 20.33 6.13 21.16
N VAL A 567 21.60 6.44 20.94
CA VAL A 567 22.41 5.79 19.90
C VAL A 567 22.80 4.40 20.40
N LEU A 568 22.48 3.37 19.64
CA LEU A 568 22.81 2.00 20.00
C LEU A 568 24.25 1.64 19.59
N PRO A 569 25.00 0.87 20.39
CA PRO A 569 26.36 0.46 20.03
C PRO A 569 26.42 -0.45 18.80
N ASP A 570 27.48 -0.33 17.99
CA ASP A 570 27.82 -1.23 16.88
C ASP A 570 27.70 -2.73 17.18
N ALA A 571 27.86 -3.13 18.44
CA ALA A 571 27.75 -4.52 18.87
C ALA A 571 26.35 -5.11 18.63
N VAL A 572 25.29 -4.30 18.69
CA VAL A 572 23.90 -4.71 18.42
C VAL A 572 23.76 -5.18 16.98
N SER A 573 24.27 -4.37 16.05
CA SER A 573 24.41 -4.69 14.62
C SER A 573 25.34 -5.86 14.31
N ARG A 574 25.96 -6.47 15.33
CA ARG A 574 26.81 -7.67 15.24
C ARG A 574 26.25 -8.84 16.05
N GLY A 575 24.96 -8.79 16.41
CA GLY A 575 24.24 -9.87 17.09
C GLY A 575 24.32 -9.84 18.63
N ALA A 576 24.73 -8.72 19.24
CA ALA A 576 24.58 -8.55 20.68
C ALA A 576 23.13 -8.22 21.04
N SER A 577 22.51 -9.03 21.89
CA SER A 577 21.15 -8.75 22.36
C SER A 577 21.15 -7.67 23.43
N LEU A 578 20.22 -6.71 23.31
CA LEU A 578 19.93 -5.68 24.31
C LEU A 578 18.44 -5.68 24.62
N THR A 579 18.11 -5.34 25.86
CA THR A 579 16.75 -5.09 26.34
C THR A 579 16.58 -3.63 26.68
N GLY A 580 15.35 -3.13 26.51
CA GLY A 580 15.00 -1.75 26.82
C GLY A 580 13.50 -1.57 27.00
N TYR A 581 13.13 -0.35 27.38
CA TYR A 581 11.73 0.06 27.48
C TYR A 581 11.54 1.53 27.10
N ALA A 582 10.40 1.83 26.48
CA ALA A 582 9.83 3.17 26.44
C ALA A 582 8.67 3.27 27.45
N GLU A 583 8.49 4.42 28.07
CA GLU A 583 7.48 4.66 29.09
C GLU A 583 6.96 6.08 28.94
N ILE A 584 5.65 6.28 29.10
CA ILE A 584 5.07 7.62 29.22
C ILE A 584 4.27 7.66 30.52
N ASP A 585 4.59 8.64 31.38
CA ASP A 585 4.06 8.74 32.74
C ASP A 585 2.52 8.70 32.77
N GLY A 586 1.96 7.63 33.35
CA GLY A 586 0.52 7.42 33.46
C GLY A 586 -0.18 6.84 32.22
N LEU A 587 0.54 6.62 31.10
CA LEU A 587 0.03 5.95 29.90
C LEU A 587 0.62 4.54 29.69
N GLY A 588 1.54 4.13 30.58
CA GLY A 588 2.11 2.79 30.63
C GLY A 588 3.55 2.70 30.13
N ARG A 589 4.00 1.46 29.92
CA ARG A 589 5.33 1.08 29.47
C ARG A 589 5.22 0.09 28.33
N VAL A 590 6.18 0.13 27.41
CA VAL A 590 6.40 -0.87 26.37
C VAL A 590 7.85 -1.34 26.45
N THR A 591 8.06 -2.64 26.32
CA THR A 591 9.35 -3.32 26.41
C THR A 591 9.74 -3.92 25.07
N PHE A 592 11.04 -4.03 24.82
CA PHE A 592 11.58 -4.60 23.59
C PHE A 592 12.89 -5.35 23.86
N SER A 593 13.19 -6.30 22.98
CA SER A 593 14.49 -6.97 22.91
C SER A 593 15.03 -6.91 21.49
N LEU A 594 16.33 -6.73 21.34
CA LEU A 594 17.02 -6.64 20.05
C LEU A 594 17.81 -7.93 19.79
N GLY A 595 17.88 -8.40 18.54
CA GLY A 595 18.59 -9.64 18.18
C GLY A 595 18.82 -9.88 16.69
#